data_AF-A0A821PLS0-F1
#
_entry.id   AF-A0A821PLS0-F1
#
_cell.length_a   1.000
_cell.length_b   1.000
_cell.length_c   1.000
_cell.angle_alpha   90.00
_cell.angle_beta   90.00
_cell.angle_gamma   90.00
#
_symmetry.space_group_name_H-M   'P 1'
#
loop_
_entity.id
_entity.type
_entity.pdbx_description
1 polymer ?
#
loop_
_entity_poly.entity_id
_entity_poly.type
_entity_poly.pdbx_seq_one_letter_code
_entity_poly.pdbx_strand_id
1 'polypeptide(L)' 'VPMIADMIEEWDEPLLKCLDDIKLQLHIQPIIGFTLEFHFNEESKKNFNNKILTKFYELQIEPDDELL' A
#
# COMPACT_ATOMS: atom_id res chain seq x y z
N VAL A 1 1.90 6.13 -16.68
CA VAL A 1 1.47 5.59 -15.38
C VAL A 1 -0.03 5.42 -15.49
N PRO A 2 -0.58 4.19 -15.52
CA PRO A 2 -2.01 4.00 -15.32
C PRO A 2 -2.37 4.77 -14.05
N MET A 3 -3.28 5.73 -14.13
CA MET A 3 -3.58 6.53 -12.94
C MET A 3 -4.17 5.57 -11.90
N ILE A 4 -3.76 5.67 -10.64
CA ILE A 4 -4.37 4.87 -9.56
C ILE A 4 -5.90 5.01 -9.58
N ALA A 5 -6.41 6.16 -10.02
CA ALA A 5 -7.83 6.41 -10.26
C ALA A 5 -8.51 5.38 -11.18
N ASP A 6 -7.82 4.86 -12.20
CA ASP A 6 -8.36 3.87 -13.13
C ASP A 6 -8.50 2.47 -12.48
N MET A 7 -7.82 2.26 -11.34
CA MET A 7 -7.88 1.02 -10.57
C MET A 7 -8.92 1.07 -9.43
N ILE A 8 -9.54 2.24 -9.19
CA ILE A 8 -10.54 2.43 -8.14
C ILE A 8 -11.92 2.19 -8.75
N GLU A 9 -12.66 1.25 -8.18
CA GLU A 9 -14.02 0.95 -8.62
C GLU A 9 -15.05 1.70 -7.76
N GLU A 10 -16.29 1.83 -8.23
CA GLU A 10 -17.33 2.62 -7.54
C GLU A 10 -17.59 2.15 -6.09
N TRP A 11 -17.44 0.84 -5.84
CA TRP A 11 -17.63 0.26 -4.50
C TRP A 11 -16.46 0.50 -3.56
N ASP A 12 -15.30 0.91 -4.07
CA ASP A 12 -14.13 1.26 -3.25
C ASP A 12 -14.28 2.67 -2.66
N GLU A 13 -15.06 3.57 -3.29
CA GLU A 13 -15.20 4.95 -2.83
C GLU A 13 -15.66 5.10 -1.36
N PRO A 14 -16.68 4.38 -0.87
CA PRO A 14 -17.10 4.49 0.54
C PRO A 14 -16.00 4.06 1.50
N LEU A 15 -15.18 3.09 1.10
CA LEU A 15 -14.08 2.57 1.90
C LEU A 15 -12.90 3.54 1.91
N LEU A 16 -12.57 4.13 0.76
CA LEU A 16 -11.52 5.12 0.62
C LEU A 16 -11.85 6.44 1.33
N LYS A 17 -13.12 6.77 1.52
CA LYS A 17 -13.54 7.88 2.41
C LYS A 17 -13.19 7.64 3.88
N CYS A 18 -12.98 6.39 4.28
CA CYS A 18 -12.55 6.03 5.62
C CYS A 18 -11.02 6.01 5.77
N LEU A 19 -10.25 6.28 4.70
CA LEU A 19 -8.79 6.34 4.72
C LEU A 19 -8.34 7.70 5.27
N ASP A 20 -7.75 7.70 6.45
CA ASP A 20 -7.31 8.91 7.15
C ASP A 20 -5.89 9.32 6.74
N ASP A 21 -5.00 8.35 6.50
CA ASP A 21 -3.59 8.62 6.25
C ASP A 21 -2.94 7.52 5.41
N ILE A 22 -1.89 7.88 4.67
CA ILE A 22 -1.00 6.95 3.98
C ILE A 22 0.43 7.26 4.38
N LYS A 23 1.07 6.30 5.07
CA LYS A 23 2.46 6.45 5.53
C LYS A 23 3.39 5.57 4.71
N LEU A 24 4.63 6.03 4.60
CA LEU A 24 5.74 5.30 3.99
C LEU A 24 6.76 4.96 5.07
N GLN A 25 7.16 3.70 5.12
CA GLN A 25 8.31 3.24 5.90
C GLN A 25 9.36 2.67 4.96
N LEU A 26 10.58 3.20 5.02
CA LEU A 26 11.72 2.71 4.26
C LEU A 26 12.46 1.64 5.06
N HIS A 27 12.80 0.53 4.40
CA HIS A 27 13.62 -0.54 4.94
C HIS A 27 14.93 -0.58 4.19
N ILE A 28 16.05 -0.47 4.91
CA ILE A 28 17.39 -0.39 4.31
C ILE A 28 18.19 -1.66 4.59
N GLN A 29 17.97 -2.35 5.71
CA GLN A 29 18.62 -3.62 6.07
C GLN A 29 17.71 -4.44 7.02
N PRO A 30 17.70 -5.79 6.97
CA PRO A 30 18.45 -6.67 6.07
C PRO A 30 17.84 -6.79 4.67
N ILE A 31 16.58 -6.39 4.51
CA ILE A 31 15.86 -6.39 3.22
C ILE A 31 15.69 -4.93 2.82
N ILE A 32 16.03 -4.61 1.57
CA ILE A 32 15.82 -3.26 1.05
C ILE A 32 14.44 -3.21 0.43
N GLY A 33 13.63 -2.25 0.85
CA GLY A 33 12.24 -2.19 0.47
C GLY A 33 11.51 -1.04 1.12
N PHE A 34 10.21 -0.98 0.91
CA PHE A 34 9.37 -0.02 1.62
C PHE A 34 7.99 -0.61 1.91
N THR A 35 7.39 -0.16 3.00
CA THR A 35 6.01 -0.47 3.36
C THR A 35 5.15 0.77 3.18
N LEU A 36 4.06 0.62 2.43
CA LEU A 36 2.93 1.55 2.48
C LEU A 36 1.98 1.10 3.58
N GLU A 37 1.60 2.02 4.45
CA GLU A 37 0.60 1.81 5.48
C GLU A 37 -0.62 2.68 5.16
N PHE A 38 -1.78 2.04 5.04
CA PHE A 38 -3.07 2.69 4.81
C PHE A 38 -3.84 2.68 6.13
N HIS A 39 -3.96 3.85 6.77
CA HIS A 39 -4.58 4.00 8.08
C HIS A 39 -6.05 4.36 7.90
N PHE A 40 -6.95 3.52 8.41
CA PHE A 40 -8.39 3.73 8.31
C PHE A 40 -9.00 4.11 9.65
N ASN A 41 -9.99 4.99 9.62
CA ASN A 41 -10.73 5.39 10.82
C ASN A 41 -11.70 4.29 11.30
N GLU A 42 -12.35 4.57 12.42
CA GLU A 42 -13.29 3.67 13.07
C GLU A 42 -14.54 3.35 12.22
N GLU A 43 -14.90 4.18 11.23
CA GLU A 43 -16.05 3.91 10.35
C GLU A 43 -15.80 2.73 9.40
N SER A 44 -14.53 2.48 9.06
CA SER A 44 -14.10 1.34 8.24
C SER A 44 -14.43 -0.02 8.89
N LYS A 45 -14.70 -0.06 10.20
CA LYS A 45 -15.11 -1.26 10.94
C LYS A 45 -16.41 -1.90 10.46
N LYS A 46 -17.21 -1.16 9.67
CA LYS A 46 -18.38 -1.71 8.98
C LYS A 46 -18.00 -2.64 7.83
N ASN A 47 -16.80 -2.49 7.28
CA ASN A 47 -16.29 -3.22 6.13
C ASN A 47 -15.17 -4.21 6.51
N PHE A 48 -14.24 -3.82 7.38
CA PHE A 48 -13.16 -4.68 7.89
C PHE A 48 -12.63 -4.25 9.25
N ASN A 49 -12.00 -5.16 10.00
CA ASN A 49 -11.55 -4.90 11.37
C ASN A 49 -10.14 -4.29 11.49
N ASN A 50 -9.34 -4.39 10.44
CA ASN A 50 -7.96 -3.89 10.43
C ASN A 50 -7.96 -2.36 10.51
N LYS A 51 -7.18 -1.76 11.41
CA LYS A 51 -6.97 -0.31 11.41
C LYS A 51 -5.93 0.15 10.40
N ILE A 52 -5.01 -0.74 10.05
CA ILE A 52 -3.89 -0.47 9.16
C ILE A 52 -3.81 -1.63 8.18
N LEU A 53 -3.93 -1.32 6.88
CA LEU A 53 -3.57 -2.25 5.82
C LEU A 53 -2.15 -1.92 5.38
N THR A 54 -1.30 -2.94 5.24
CA THR A 54 0.09 -2.74 4.85
C THR A 54 0.40 -3.44 3.53
N LYS A 55 1.19 -2.77 2.70
CA LYS A 55 1.73 -3.34 1.47
C LYS A 55 3.23 -3.15 1.47
N PHE A 56 3.96 -4.24 1.61
CA PHE A 56 5.42 -4.27 1.53
C PHE A 56 5.86 -4.52 0.08
N TYR A 57 6.83 -3.74 -0.37
CA TYR A 57 7.54 -3.93 -1.64
C TYR A 57 9.01 -4.17 -1.34
N GLU A 58 9.48 -5.36 -1.67
CA GLU A 58 10.90 -5.69 -1.67
C GLU A 58 11.55 -5.17 -2.94
N LEU A 59 12.72 -4.55 -2.79
CA LEU A 59 13.52 -4.04 -3.90
C LEU A 59 14.67 -5.01 -4.15
N GLN A 60 14.68 -5.61 -5.34
CA GLN A 60 15.84 -6.35 -5.83
C GLN A 60 16.87 -5.36 -6.38
N ILE A 61 18.07 -5.39 -5.81
CA ILE A 61 19.20 -4.51 -6.21
C ILE A 61 20.26 -5.31 -6.95
N GLU A 62 20.13 -6.63 -6.97
CA GLU A 62 20.97 -7.48 -7.79
C GLU A 62 20.68 -7.19 -9.27
N PRO A 63 21.73 -7.17 -10.12
CA PRO A 63 21.54 -7.02 -11.56
C PRO A 63 20.65 -8.14 -12.09
N ASP A 64 19.79 -7.80 -13.05
CA ASP A 64 18.93 -8.78 -13.70
C ASP A 64 19.81 -9.73 -14.54
N ASP A 65 19.81 -11.01 -14.17
CA ASP A 65 20.57 -12.06 -14.86
C ASP A 65 20.14 -12.19 -16.33
N GLU A 66 18.91 -11.79 -16.70
CA GLU A 66 18.43 -11.82 -18.09
C GLU A 66 19.02 -10.71 -18.99
N LEU A 67 19.72 -9.73 -18.41
CA LEU A 67 20.39 -8.65 -19.14
C LEU A 67 21.91 -8.87 -19.31
N LEU A 68 22.42 -10.06 -18.97
CA LEU A 68 23.81 -10.51 -19.14
C LEU A 68 23.96 -11.55 -20.26
#